data_AF-A0A514ZW91-F1
#
_entry.id   AF-A0A514ZW91-F1
#
_cell.length_a   1.000
_cell.length_b   1.000
_cell.length_c   1.000
_cell.angle_alpha   90.00
_cell.angle_beta   90.00
_cell.angle_gamma   90.00
#
_symmetry.space_group_name_H-M   'P 1'
#
loop_
_entity.id
_entity.type
_entity.pdbx_description
1 polymer ?
#
loop_
_entity_poly.entity_id
_entity_poly.type
_entity_poly.pdbx_seq_one_letter_code
_entity_poly.pdbx_strand_id
1 'polypeptide(L)'
;MSQRYFKLFQEQTQNSGGLADTPPTALAGNVHNVANIKEAVVGYFTASMISEKPIYIDRKDTEGFPFGKDPAGYSGVEGEELFFALNSRQPIPEPRPPYEIRIFIDGTLRPPTASCAPIDQRTPFKPVGWPD
;
A
#
# COMPACT_ATOMS: atom_id res chain seq x y z
N MET A 1 -11.41 -27.23 -3.68
CA MET A 1 -12.53 -27.94 -3.02
C MET A 1 -13.59 -26.98 -2.49
N SER A 2 -13.23 -25.91 -1.75
CA SER A 2 -14.18 -24.90 -1.22
C SER A 2 -15.03 -24.19 -2.29
N GLN A 3 -14.41 -23.73 -3.38
CA GLN A 3 -15.08 -23.01 -4.49
C GLN A 3 -16.25 -23.78 -5.10
N ARG A 4 -16.16 -25.12 -5.17
CA ARG A 4 -17.20 -25.98 -5.75
C ARG A 4 -18.40 -26.13 -4.81
N TYR A 5 -18.17 -26.19 -3.49
CA TYR A 5 -19.23 -26.23 -2.49
C TYR A 5 -20.06 -24.93 -2.52
N PHE A 6 -19.41 -23.76 -2.52
CA PHE A 6 -20.11 -22.47 -2.55
C PHE A 6 -20.85 -22.22 -3.87
N LYS A 7 -20.30 -22.68 -5.01
CA LYS A 7 -21.01 -22.63 -6.30
C LYS A 7 -22.29 -23.47 -6.30
N LEU A 8 -22.21 -24.72 -5.84
CA LEU A 8 -23.38 -25.60 -5.78
C LEU A 8 -24.42 -25.10 -4.78
N PHE A 9 -23.99 -24.53 -3.65
CA PHE A 9 -24.88 -23.90 -2.67
C PHE A 9 -25.61 -22.68 -3.26
N GLN A 10 -24.90 -21.84 -4.01
CA GLN A 10 -25.49 -20.70 -4.70
C GLN A 10 -26.47 -21.15 -5.79
N GLU A 11 -26.13 -22.17 -6.57
CA GLU A 11 -27.00 -22.73 -7.62
C GLU A 11 -28.30 -23.30 -7.04
N GLN A 12 -28.24 -24.01 -5.90
CA GLN A 12 -29.42 -24.53 -5.21
C GLN A 12 -30.29 -23.43 -4.56
N THR A 13 -29.68 -22.33 -4.09
CA THR A 13 -30.42 -21.23 -3.45
C THR A 13 -31.09 -20.29 -4.46
N GLN A 14 -30.44 -20.08 -5.61
CA GLN A 14 -30.88 -19.09 -6.61
C GLN A 14 -31.76 -19.68 -7.70
N ASN A 15 -31.67 -21.00 -7.96
CA ASN A 15 -32.49 -21.68 -8.99
C ASN A 15 -33.57 -22.59 -8.38
N SER A 16 -34.10 -22.26 -7.20
CA SER A 16 -35.22 -22.99 -6.59
C SER A 16 -36.54 -22.24 -6.82
N GLY A 17 -37.48 -22.82 -7.55
CA GLY A 17 -38.83 -22.26 -7.72
C GLY A 17 -39.64 -22.73 -8.94
N GLY A 18 -39.10 -23.60 -9.79
CA GLY A 18 -39.79 -24.17 -10.96
C GLY A 18 -40.43 -25.53 -10.70
N LEU A 19 -41.54 -25.82 -11.38
CA LEU A 19 -42.31 -27.10 -11.30
C LEU A 19 -41.48 -28.35 -11.70
N ALA A 20 -40.32 -28.15 -12.31
CA ALA A 20 -39.39 -29.20 -12.76
C ALA A 20 -38.03 -29.16 -12.03
N ASP A 21 -37.93 -28.51 -10.87
CA ASP A 21 -36.66 -28.43 -10.15
C ASP A 21 -36.30 -29.74 -9.46
N THR A 22 -35.01 -30.07 -9.53
CA THR A 22 -34.43 -31.24 -8.86
C THR A 22 -34.54 -31.04 -7.36
N PRO A 23 -35.03 -32.04 -6.58
CA PRO A 23 -35.17 -31.88 -5.14
C PRO A 23 -33.81 -31.53 -4.53
N PRO A 24 -33.74 -30.55 -3.61
CA PRO A 24 -32.49 -30.07 -3.04
C PRO A 24 -31.77 -31.25 -2.37
N THR A 25 -30.67 -31.69 -2.99
CA THR A 25 -29.81 -32.73 -2.44
C THR A 25 -28.93 -32.10 -1.39
N ALA A 26 -28.90 -32.69 -0.19
CA ALA A 26 -28.07 -32.22 0.91
C ALA A 26 -26.60 -32.11 0.46
N LEU A 27 -26.09 -30.88 0.39
CA LEU A 27 -24.71 -30.62 0.01
C LEU A 27 -23.78 -31.08 1.14
N ALA A 28 -23.09 -32.20 0.92
CA ALA A 28 -22.07 -32.67 1.83
C ALA A 28 -20.88 -31.71 1.83
N GLY A 29 -20.63 -31.07 2.97
CA GLY A 29 -19.46 -30.22 3.19
C GLY A 29 -18.25 -31.01 3.70
N ASN A 30 -17.24 -30.33 4.25
CA ASN A 30 -16.05 -30.97 4.84
C ASN A 30 -16.17 -31.17 6.36
N VAL A 31 -17.35 -30.96 6.94
CA VAL A 31 -17.65 -31.14 8.37
C VAL A 31 -18.58 -32.34 8.54
N HIS A 32 -18.32 -33.21 9.53
CA HIS A 32 -19.15 -34.37 9.86
C HIS A 32 -19.27 -34.56 11.36
N ASN A 33 -20.37 -35.19 11.81
CA ASN A 33 -20.55 -35.54 13.22
C ASN A 33 -19.77 -36.82 13.55
N VAL A 34 -18.89 -36.76 14.54
CA VAL A 34 -18.07 -37.90 15.01
C VAL A 34 -18.88 -38.86 15.90
N ALA A 35 -19.91 -38.37 16.60
CA ALA A 35 -20.75 -39.17 17.49
C ALA A 35 -21.85 -39.96 16.76
N ASN A 36 -22.31 -39.48 15.60
CA ASN A 36 -23.34 -40.14 14.80
C ASN A 36 -23.17 -39.87 13.31
N ILE A 37 -22.65 -40.86 12.58
CA ILE A 37 -22.41 -40.76 11.13
C ILE A 37 -23.68 -40.72 10.27
N LYS A 38 -24.85 -41.07 10.85
CA LYS A 38 -26.14 -41.01 10.14
C LYS A 38 -26.76 -39.62 10.15
N GLU A 39 -26.22 -38.71 10.95
CA GLU A 39 -26.69 -37.33 11.02
C GLU A 39 -26.03 -36.50 9.92
N ALA A 40 -26.86 -35.92 9.05
CA ALA A 40 -26.38 -35.06 7.98
C ALA A 40 -26.00 -33.68 8.55
N VAL A 41 -24.72 -33.32 8.43
CA VAL A 41 -24.19 -32.01 8.82
C VAL A 41 -23.92 -31.20 7.57
N VAL A 42 -24.43 -29.97 7.52
CA VAL A 42 -24.25 -29.03 6.41
C VAL A 42 -23.26 -27.95 6.85
N GLY A 43 -22.23 -27.70 6.04
CA GLY A 43 -21.26 -26.64 6.31
C GLY A 43 -19.87 -26.93 5.75
N TYR A 44 -19.16 -25.87 5.37
CA TYR A 44 -17.79 -25.95 4.89
C TYR A 44 -16.88 -25.04 5.72
N PHE A 45 -15.85 -25.61 6.33
CA PHE A 45 -14.86 -24.89 7.13
C PHE A 45 -13.59 -24.64 6.33
N THR A 46 -13.14 -23.38 6.27
CA THR A 46 -11.86 -22.97 5.67
C THR A 46 -11.06 -22.14 6.66
N ALA A 47 -9.74 -22.35 6.69
CA ALA A 47 -8.81 -21.45 7.35
C ALA A 47 -7.87 -20.82 6.31
N SER A 48 -7.54 -19.54 6.49
CA SER A 48 -6.52 -18.83 5.71
C SER A 48 -5.56 -18.10 6.64
N MET A 49 -4.33 -17.89 6.18
CA MET A 49 -3.29 -17.12 6.88
C MET A 49 -2.84 -15.98 5.98
N ILE A 50 -2.65 -14.79 6.56
CA ILE A 50 -2.02 -13.64 5.91
C ILE A 50 -0.64 -13.45 6.56
N SER A 51 0.40 -13.31 5.74
CA SER A 51 1.76 -13.02 6.19
C SER A 51 2.28 -11.82 5.42
N GLU A 52 2.60 -10.73 6.12
CA GLU A 52 3.10 -9.49 5.55
C GLU A 52 4.54 -9.24 6.02
N LYS A 53 5.42 -8.84 5.11
CA LYS A 53 6.80 -8.45 5.42
C LYS A 53 7.09 -7.06 4.85
N PRO A 54 7.10 -6.00 5.68
CA PRO A 54 7.41 -4.67 5.19
C PRO A 54 8.89 -4.56 4.79
N ILE A 55 9.16 -3.86 3.70
CA ILE A 55 10.51 -3.54 3.23
C ILE A 55 10.67 -2.02 3.29
N TYR A 56 11.69 -1.57 3.99
CA TYR A 56 12.06 -0.17 4.08
C TYR A 56 13.39 0.01 3.34
N ILE A 57 13.45 1.04 2.49
CA ILE A 57 14.66 1.40 1.74
C ILE A 57 14.96 2.84 2.12
N ASP A 58 16.03 3.06 2.89
CA ASP A 58 16.56 4.40 3.15
C ASP A 58 17.32 4.87 1.89
N ARG A 59 17.38 6.18 1.67
CA ARG A 59 18.26 6.78 0.67
C ARG A 59 19.74 6.44 0.92
N LYS A 60 20.11 6.10 2.17
CA LYS A 60 21.46 5.61 2.52
C LYS A 60 21.72 4.16 2.12
N ASP A 61 20.67 3.38 1.85
CA ASP A 61 20.81 1.95 1.52
C ASP A 61 21.16 1.72 0.04
N THR A 62 21.32 2.80 -0.74
CA THR A 62 21.76 2.75 -2.13
C THR A 62 23.13 3.40 -2.30
N GLU A 63 23.99 2.75 -3.08
CA GLU A 63 25.22 3.36 -3.57
C GLU A 63 24.97 4.05 -4.91
N GLY A 64 25.67 5.17 -5.16
CA GLY A 64 25.51 5.96 -6.36
C GLY A 64 24.46 7.06 -6.25
N PHE A 65 24.44 7.93 -7.25
CA PHE A 65 23.49 9.03 -7.29
C PHE A 65 22.23 8.65 -8.07
N PRO A 66 21.05 9.17 -7.68
CA PRO A 66 19.85 8.96 -8.48
C PRO A 66 20.09 9.53 -9.89
N PHE A 67 20.12 8.63 -10.87
CA PHE A 67 20.13 9.02 -12.28
C PHE A 67 18.76 9.60 -12.58
N GLY A 68 18.66 10.93 -12.58
CA GLY A 68 17.56 11.59 -13.27
C GLY A 68 17.57 11.16 -14.73
N LYS A 69 16.38 11.15 -15.36
CA LYS A 69 16.12 10.64 -16.72
C LYS A 69 17.04 11.29 -17.78
N ASP A 70 18.29 10.83 -17.87
CA ASP A 70 19.31 11.29 -18.79
C ASP A 70 20.13 10.09 -19.29
N PRO A 71 20.29 9.90 -20.61
CA PRO A 71 21.26 8.93 -21.17
C PRO A 71 22.73 9.22 -20.86
N ALA A 72 23.10 10.43 -20.39
CA ALA A 72 24.48 10.83 -20.05
C ALA A 72 24.85 10.72 -18.55
N GLY A 73 23.86 10.49 -17.67
CA GLY A 73 24.07 10.27 -16.23
C GLY A 73 24.14 11.55 -15.36
N TYR A 74 23.93 11.34 -14.04
CA TYR A 74 23.93 12.22 -12.85
C TYR A 74 23.75 13.76 -13.00
N SER A 75 22.86 14.36 -12.18
CA SER A 75 22.59 15.82 -12.13
C SER A 75 23.80 16.70 -11.81
N GLY A 76 24.87 16.13 -11.22
CA GLY A 76 26.08 16.84 -10.82
C GLY A 76 25.95 17.64 -9.51
N VAL A 77 24.74 17.74 -8.95
CA VAL A 77 24.44 18.52 -7.74
C VAL A 77 23.56 17.70 -6.79
N GLU A 78 24.02 17.53 -5.56
CA GLU A 78 23.32 16.79 -4.50
C GLU A 78 22.01 17.49 -4.11
N GLY A 79 20.91 16.72 -4.10
CA GLY A 79 19.57 17.22 -3.74
C GLY A 79 18.76 17.79 -4.91
N GLU A 80 19.38 17.99 -6.08
CA GLU A 80 18.70 18.49 -7.29
C GLU A 80 18.23 17.35 -8.22
N GLU A 81 18.47 16.10 -7.85
CA GLU A 81 18.33 14.95 -8.75
C GLU A 81 16.88 14.74 -9.20
N LEU A 82 15.92 14.92 -8.30
CA LEU A 82 14.50 14.81 -8.62
C LEU A 82 14.04 15.92 -9.57
N PHE A 83 14.50 17.16 -9.33
CA PHE A 83 14.18 18.28 -10.21
C PHE A 83 14.74 18.04 -11.62
N PHE A 84 16.01 17.60 -11.69
CA PHE A 84 16.66 17.23 -12.94
C PHE A 84 15.95 16.07 -13.65
N ALA A 85 15.52 15.04 -12.90
CA ALA A 85 14.78 13.90 -13.45
C ALA A 85 13.44 14.30 -14.08
N LEU A 86 12.74 15.26 -13.48
CA LEU A 86 11.42 15.73 -13.93
C LEU A 86 11.51 16.77 -15.04
N ASN A 87 12.52 17.64 -15.01
CA ASN A 87 12.59 18.83 -15.86
C ASN A 87 13.71 18.78 -16.90
N SER A 88 14.57 17.76 -16.87
CA SER A 88 15.75 17.61 -17.75
C SER A 88 16.64 18.86 -17.80
N ARG A 89 16.71 19.58 -16.68
CA ARG A 89 17.52 20.79 -16.50
C ARG A 89 17.83 20.97 -15.00
N GLN A 90 18.90 21.70 -14.68
CA GLN A 90 19.16 22.11 -13.31
C GLN A 90 18.15 23.18 -12.83
N PRO A 91 17.81 23.21 -11.53
CA PRO A 91 17.09 24.33 -10.94
C PRO A 91 17.86 25.63 -11.18
N ILE A 92 17.13 26.71 -11.43
CA ILE A 92 17.75 28.04 -11.46
C ILE A 92 17.85 28.48 -10.00
N PRO A 93 19.06 28.64 -9.43
CA PRO A 93 19.18 29.09 -8.05
C PRO A 93 18.57 30.48 -7.91
N GLU A 94 17.83 30.69 -6.83
CA GLU A 94 17.29 32.02 -6.54
C GLU A 94 18.44 33.03 -6.37
N PRO A 95 18.31 34.24 -6.94
CA PRO A 95 19.31 35.27 -6.74
C PRO A 95 19.41 35.58 -5.24
N ARG A 96 20.64 35.60 -4.72
CA ARG A 96 20.86 35.99 -3.31
C ARG A 96 20.34 37.43 -3.14
N PRO A 97 19.54 37.71 -2.10
CA PRO A 97 19.12 39.07 -1.83
C PRO A 97 20.38 39.95 -1.60
N PRO A 98 20.39 41.21 -2.09
CA PRO A 98 21.55 42.09 -2.01
C PRO A 98 21.95 42.48 -0.57
N TYR A 99 21.11 42.18 0.41
CA TYR A 99 21.36 42.36 1.83
C TYR A 99 20.82 41.15 2.59
N GLU A 100 21.48 40.75 3.68
CA GLU A 100 21.04 39.64 4.54
C GLU A 100 19.72 39.99 5.23
N ILE A 101 18.60 39.60 4.65
CA ILE A 101 17.31 39.68 5.31
C ILE A 101 17.06 38.37 6.04
N ARG A 102 17.19 38.38 7.37
CA ARG A 102 16.71 37.27 8.21
C ARG A 102 15.21 37.39 8.36
N ILE A 103 14.47 37.01 7.31
CA ILE A 103 12.99 37.02 7.30
C ILE A 103 12.45 35.77 8.01
N PHE A 104 13.27 34.73 8.14
CA PHE A 104 12.85 33.43 8.63
C PHE A 104 13.26 33.22 10.09
N ILE A 105 12.35 32.62 10.87
CA ILE A 105 12.46 32.40 12.33
C ILE A 105 13.72 31.60 12.71
N ASP A 106 14.21 30.75 11.80
CA ASP A 106 15.42 29.93 11.95
C ASP A 106 16.73 30.68 11.59
N GLY A 107 16.64 31.97 11.28
CA GLY A 107 17.82 32.80 10.97
C GLY A 107 18.52 32.46 9.65
N THR A 108 17.96 31.56 8.85
CA THR A 108 18.45 31.17 7.53
C THR A 108 18.07 32.22 6.48
N LEU A 109 18.89 32.37 5.43
CA LEU A 109 18.65 33.28 4.30
C LEU A 109 17.66 32.70 3.27
N ARG A 110 17.21 31.46 3.46
CA ARG A 110 16.31 30.76 2.56
C ARG A 110 14.96 30.52 3.25
N PRO A 111 13.84 30.58 2.52
CA PRO A 111 12.57 30.12 3.05
C PRO A 111 12.70 28.69 3.58
N PRO A 112 12.18 28.36 4.77
CA PRO A 112 12.19 26.99 5.25
C PRO A 112 11.39 26.13 4.27
N THR A 113 12.03 25.11 3.71
CA THR A 113 11.46 24.27 2.64
C THR A 113 10.23 23.46 3.08
N ALA A 114 9.96 23.40 4.38
CA ALA A 114 8.67 23.10 4.99
C ALA A 114 8.89 23.24 6.50
N SER A 115 8.07 24.03 7.22
CA SER A 115 8.15 24.01 8.68
C SER A 115 7.69 22.65 9.20
N CYS A 116 8.53 21.92 9.93
CA CYS A 116 8.14 20.69 10.63
C CYS A 116 7.31 21.06 11.86
N ALA A 117 6.12 21.62 11.64
CA ALA A 117 5.16 21.99 12.66
C ALA A 117 3.94 21.06 12.59
N PRO A 118 3.38 20.67 13.74
CA PRO A 118 2.12 19.93 13.77
C PRO A 118 1.00 20.85 13.29
N ILE A 119 0.56 20.65 12.06
CA ILE A 119 -0.59 21.34 11.44
C ILE A 119 -1.58 20.27 10.95
N ASP A 120 -2.87 20.60 10.96
CA ASP A 120 -3.95 19.66 10.61
C ASP A 120 -3.83 19.08 9.18
N GLN A 121 -3.11 19.76 8.29
CA GLN A 121 -2.87 19.31 6.91
C GLN A 121 -1.65 18.40 6.74
N ARG A 122 -1.03 17.96 7.84
CA ARG A 122 0.13 17.05 7.82
C ARG A 122 -0.10 15.87 8.72
N THR A 123 0.69 14.82 8.55
CA THR A 123 0.77 13.68 9.48
C THR A 123 1.83 13.99 10.54
N PRO A 124 1.46 14.62 11.68
CA PRO A 124 2.42 14.91 12.75
C PRO A 124 2.95 13.64 13.42
N PHE A 125 2.20 12.54 13.30
CA PHE A 125 2.56 11.25 13.88
C PHE A 125 3.08 10.33 12.80
N LYS A 126 4.20 9.67 13.13
CA LYS A 126 4.76 8.58 12.35
C LYS A 126 3.78 7.39 12.32
N PRO A 127 3.52 6.77 11.15
CA PRO A 127 2.63 5.61 11.07
C PRO A 127 3.17 4.42 11.87
N VAL A 128 2.25 3.62 12.42
CA VAL A 128 2.60 2.41 13.17
C VAL A 128 3.38 1.45 12.26
N GLY A 129 4.53 0.99 12.74
CA GLY A 129 5.40 0.04 12.03
C GLY A 129 6.52 0.66 11.21
N TRP A 130 6.55 1.97 10.99
CA TRP A 130 7.68 2.60 10.27
C TRP A 130 8.99 2.55 11.07
N PRO A 131 10.17 2.42 10.42
CA PRO A 131 11.50 2.45 11.06
C PRO A 131 11.85 3.86 11.56
N ASP A 132 12.55 3.95 12.70
CA ASP A 132 13.05 5.21 13.30
C ASP A 132 14.35 5.69 12.66
#